data_AF-A0A931WHJ1-F1
#
_entry.id   AF-A0A931WHJ1-F1
#
_cell.length_a   1.000
_cell.length_b   1.000
_cell.length_c   1.000
_cell.angle_alpha   90.00
_cell.angle_beta   90.00
_cell.angle_gamma   90.00
#
_symmetry.space_group_name_H-M   'P 1'
#
loop_
_entity.id
_entity.type
_entity.pdbx_description
1 polymer ?
#
loop_
_entity_poly.entity_id
_entity_poly.type
_entity_poly.pdbx_seq_one_letter_code
_entity_poly.pdbx_strand_id
1 'polypeptide(L)' 'MPKKTLAVKIESKVAERVSRYCADHGLKQGFFVEKAIEEKLAQEELKEDLLDFKMNKPHEKEAVSFEEYLARRR' A
#
# COMPACT_ATOMS: atom_id res chain seq x y z
N MET A 1 -12.27 5.94 -13.44
CA MET A 1 -12.08 4.49 -13.23
C MET A 1 -13.39 3.87 -12.75
N PRO A 2 -13.69 2.62 -13.13
CA PRO A 2 -14.90 1.93 -12.66
C PRO A 2 -14.86 1.73 -11.14
N LYS A 3 -15.93 2.11 -10.44
CA LYS A 3 -16.07 1.88 -9.00
C LYS A 3 -16.57 0.46 -8.75
N LYS A 4 -16.02 -0.20 -7.73
CA LYS A 4 -16.47 -1.51 -7.25
C LYS A 4 -16.86 -1.40 -5.78
N THR A 5 -17.84 -2.19 -5.36
CA THR A 5 -18.25 -2.26 -3.96
C THR A 5 -17.39 -3.29 -3.23
N LEU A 6 -16.72 -2.86 -2.16
CA LEU A 6 -16.03 -3.73 -1.20
C LEU A 6 -16.83 -3.74 0.11
N ALA A 7 -17.38 -4.89 0.49
CA ALA A 7 -18.13 -5.05 1.73
C ALA A 7 -17.25 -5.67 2.81
N VAL A 8 -16.94 -4.91 3.86
CA VAL A 8 -16.14 -5.34 5.00
C VAL A 8 -16.86 -5.02 6.30
N LYS A 9 -16.72 -5.92 7.29
CA LYS A 9 -17.22 -5.68 8.64
C LYS A 9 -16.16 -4.93 9.44
N ILE A 10 -16.55 -3.82 10.05
CA ILE A 10 -15.72 -3.02 10.95
C ILE A 10 -16.46 -2.81 12.27
N GLU A 11 -15.73 -2.42 13.31
CA GLU A 11 -16.35 -2.07 14.58
C GLU A 11 -17.29 -0.86 14.44
N SER A 12 -18.45 -0.93 15.09
CA SER A 12 -19.47 0.13 15.05
C SER A 12 -18.90 1.50 15.47
N LYS A 13 -18.04 1.52 16.49
CA LYS A 13 -17.38 2.75 16.97
C LYS A 13 -16.52 3.40 15.89
N VAL A 14 -15.86 2.61 15.05
CA VAL A 14 -15.02 3.12 13.95
C VAL A 14 -15.92 3.71 12.86
N ALA A 15 -16.99 3.02 12.49
CA ALA A 15 -17.97 3.50 11.51
C ALA A 15 -18.59 4.84 11.94
N GLU A 16 -18.99 4.97 13.20
CA GLU A 16 -19.53 6.22 13.76
C GLU A 16 -18.52 7.36 13.74
N ARG A 17 -17.27 7.09 14.13
CA ARG A 17 -16.19 8.09 14.10
C ARG A 17 -15.91 8.58 12.69
N VAL A 18 -15.80 7.67 11.71
CA VAL A 18 -15.58 8.03 10.30
C VAL A 18 -16.75 8.85 9.78
N SER A 19 -17.98 8.43 10.08
CA SER A 19 -19.18 9.13 9.65
C SER A 19 -19.23 10.56 10.18
N ARG A 20 -19.02 10.74 11.49
CA ARG A 20 -18.99 12.06 12.15
C ARG A 20 -17.88 12.93 11.59
N TYR A 21 -16.66 12.41 11.51
CA TYR A 21 -15.51 13.15 10.99
C TYR A 21 -15.77 13.66 9.56
N CYS A 22 -16.30 12.81 8.68
CA CYS A 22 -16.60 13.19 7.31
C CYS A 22 -17.70 14.26 7.25
N ALA A 23 -18.73 14.16 8.09
CA ALA A 23 -19.81 15.16 8.16
C ALA A 23 -19.27 16.52 8.63
N ASP A 24 -18.47 16.54 9.69
CA ASP A 24 -17.92 17.76 10.29
C ASP A 24 -16.97 18.50 9.33
N HIS A 25 -16.30 17.77 8.42
CA HIS A 25 -15.33 18.32 7.46
C HIS A 25 -15.87 18.45 6.03
N GLY A 26 -17.15 18.14 5.79
CA GLY A 26 -17.75 18.21 4.45
C GLY A 26 -17.17 17.21 3.44
N LEU A 27 -16.67 16.07 3.92
CA LEU A 27 -16.02 15.04 3.10
C LEU A 27 -16.99 13.92 2.73
N LYS A 28 -16.83 13.37 1.51
CA LYS A 28 -17.54 12.14 1.12
C LYS A 28 -16.87 10.94 1.79
N GLN A 29 -17.63 10.16 2.55
CA GLN A 29 -17.13 8.96 3.25
C GLN A 29 -16.41 7.99 2.31
N GLY A 30 -16.98 7.70 1.14
CA GLY A 30 -16.35 6.81 0.17
C GLY A 30 -14.98 7.30 -0.30
N PHE A 31 -14.82 8.61 -0.52
CA PHE A 31 -13.53 9.21 -0.90
C PHE A 31 -12.53 9.13 0.27
N PHE A 32 -12.97 9.45 1.48
CA PHE A 32 -12.13 9.37 2.67
C PHE A 32 -11.60 7.96 2.91
N VAL A 33 -12.49 6.96 2.85
CA VAL A 33 -12.12 5.54 3.03
C VAL A 33 -11.21 5.05 1.89
N GLU A 34 -11.50 5.43 0.65
CA GLU A 34 -10.64 5.08 -0.51
C GLU A 34 -9.23 5.61 -0.32
N LYS A 35 -9.07 6.89 0.06
CA LYS A 35 -7.76 7.49 0.31
C LYS A 35 -7.02 6.84 1.48
N ALA A 36 -7.72 6.60 2.58
CA ALA A 36 -7.12 5.93 3.74
C ALA A 36 -6.63 4.51 3.42
N ILE A 37 -7.36 3.78 2.56
CA ILE A 37 -6.94 2.45 2.11
C ILE A 37 -5.71 2.54 1.20
N GLU A 38 -5.70 3.45 0.22
CA GLU A 38 -4.54 3.66 -0.67
C GLU A 38 -3.27 4.00 0.12
N GLU A 39 -3.37 4.94 1.05
CA GLU A 39 -2.24 5.33 1.91
C GLU A 39 -1.74 4.18 2.77
N LYS A 40 -2.68 3.38 3.33
CA LYS A 40 -2.31 2.26 4.18
C LYS A 40 -1.66 1.13 3.39
N LEU A 41 -2.11 0.86 2.17
CA LEU A 41 -1.48 -0.11 1.28
C LEU A 41 -0.05 0.31 0.94
N ALA A 42 0.16 1.55 0.51
CA ALA A 42 1.48 2.07 0.18
C ALA A 42 2.47 1.98 1.36
N GLN A 43 1.99 2.18 2.59
CA GLN A 43 2.81 2.01 3.79
C GLN A 43 3.23 0.56 4.05
N GLU A 44 2.33 -0.40 3.86
CA GLU A 44 2.65 -1.82 4.06
C GLU A 44 3.56 -2.32 2.93
N GLU A 45 3.32 -1.93 1.68
CA GLU A 45 4.19 -2.24 0.53
C GLU A 45 5.61 -1.72 0.76
N LEU A 46 5.76 -0.46 1.18
CA LEU A 46 7.08 0.10 1.50
C LEU A 46 7.78 -0.67 2.63
N LYS A 47 7.04 -1.14 3.62
CA LYS A 47 7.59 -1.91 4.74
C LYS A 47 8.07 -3.29 4.27
N GLU A 48 7.33 -3.93 3.38
CA GLU A 48 7.72 -5.18 2.73
C GLU A 48 8.99 -4.97 1.90
N ASP A 49 9.04 -3.94 1.04
CA ASP A 49 10.21 -3.59 0.23
C ASP A 49 11.46 -3.39 1.10
N LEU A 50 11.34 -2.63 2.19
CA LEU A 50 12.44 -2.38 3.13
C LEU A 50 12.93 -3.67 3.81
N LEU A 51 12.01 -4.58 4.13
CA LEU A 51 12.35 -5.88 4.70
C LEU A 51 13.10 -6.73 3.67
N ASP A 52 12.63 -6.77 2.44
CA ASP A 52 13.28 -7.49 1.34
C ASP A 52 14.67 -6.95 1.06
N PHE A 53 14.86 -5.63 1.04
CA PHE A 53 16.19 -5.04 0.92
C PHE A 53 17.11 -5.46 2.05
N LYS A 54 16.62 -5.45 3.30
CA LYS A 54 17.41 -5.88 4.46
C LYS A 54 17.80 -7.36 4.37
N MET A 55 16.87 -8.21 3.95
CA MET A 55 17.09 -9.65 3.82
C MET A 55 18.06 -9.98 2.69
N ASN A 56 18.00 -9.24 1.58
CA ASN A 56 18.83 -9.49 0.40
C ASN A 56 20.17 -8.74 0.43
N LYS A 57 20.40 -7.81 1.36
CA LYS A 57 21.66 -7.08 1.52
C LYS A 57 22.92 -7.98 1.52
N PRO A 58 22.96 -9.16 2.17
CA PRO A 58 24.13 -10.04 2.13
C PRO A 58 24.45 -10.59 0.73
N HIS A 59 23.47 -10.64 -0.17
CA HIS A 59 23.59 -11.12 -1.55
C HIS A 59 24.00 -10.03 -2.54
N GLU A 60 24.12 -8.77 -2.13
CA GLU A 60 24.57 -7.69 -3.03
C GLU A 60 25.94 -7.98 -3.66
N LYS A 61 26.84 -8.65 -2.94
CA LYS A 61 28.16 -9.07 -3.44
C LYS A 61 28.09 -10.15 -4.53
N GLU A 62 26.97 -10.87 -4.62
CA GLU A 62 26.71 -11.92 -5.61
C GLU A 62 25.98 -11.35 -6.84
N ALA A 63 25.55 -10.08 -6.79
CA ALA A 63 24.90 -9.42 -7.90
C ALA A 63 25.89 -9.16 -9.05
N VAL A 64 25.45 -9.46 -10.27
CA VAL A 64 26.16 -9.11 -11.51
C VAL A 64 25.75 -7.73 -11.99
N SER A 65 26.57 -7.07 -12.81
CA SER A 65 26.15 -5.81 -13.43
C SER A 65 24.97 -6.03 -14.38
N PHE A 66 24.22 -4.97 -14.64
CA PHE A 66 23.08 -5.04 -15.55
C PHE A 66 23.51 -5.43 -16.98
N GLU A 67 24.66 -4.93 -17.44
CA GLU A 67 25.26 -5.28 -18.73
C GLU A 67 25.65 -6.76 -18.79
N GLU A 68 26.25 -7.28 -17.72
CA GLU A 68 26.63 -8.70 -17.61
C GLU A 68 25.39 -9.62 -17.62
N TYR A 69 24.33 -9.22 -16.91
CA TYR A 69 23.04 -9.92 -16.96
C TYR A 69 22.46 -9.95 -18.37
N LEU A 70 22.45 -8.80 -19.07
CA LEU A 70 21.93 -8.71 -20.44
C LEU A 70 22.74 -9.56 -21.43
N ALA A 71 24.06 -9.64 -21.27
CA ALA A 71 24.92 -10.46 -22.12
C ALA A 71 24.66 -11.96 -21.95
N ARG A 72 24.34 -12.41 -20.73
CA ARG A 72 24.05 -13.84 -20.41
C ARG A 72 22.64 -14.29 -20.76
N ARG A 73 21.72 -13.36 -21.06
CA ARG A 73 20.30 -13.64 -21.33
C ARG A 73 20.02 -14.08 -22.78
N ARG A 74 21.00 -14.00 -23.68
CA ARG A 74 20.86 -14.39 -25.10
C ARG A 74 21.09 -15.87 -25.33
#